data_AF-A0A0Q6UFP4-F1
#
_entry.id   AF-A0A0Q6UFP4-F1
#
_cell.length_a   1.000
_cell.length_b   1.000
_cell.length_c   1.000
_cell.angle_alpha   90.00
_cell.angle_beta   90.00
_cell.angle_gamma   90.00
#
_symmetry.space_group_name_H-M   'P 1'
#
loop_
_entity.id
_entity.type
_entity.pdbx_description
1 polymer ?
#
loop_
_entity_poly.entity_id
_entity_poly.type
_entity_poly.pdbx_seq_one_letter_code
_entity_poly.pdbx_strand_id
1 'polypeptide(L)'
;MVEHLTDLMRAEAEALDIPHPPTEAILRGARGSRRTHILVPGLAAAAAATVVGAFVLLPGAGQRPDDAGVRRAERAPAAFTSAEAAAAQQTYAESGAYAAGTNVYFGDLERGVEIDDSAVRGLYYTSAGLLVRHGKDYLMDGSTPDTWSLVGTDGSVAGLDISLGDVSASTDPTQPYLAYAQPAGDAWEVVVLDLRTGEAVAVVPVRGAFTWGGWDAPPVALSGDHVYVGLDDDVAAVDWRTGDVTATPLPGSVYPDISADRFLQVVNRPTARGIGASARISDARSGEVLLDLPDLGDKWASLSPDGSHVLVLPYMLVDDDGQIGRLDGAVLYSVDTGESTELPASPVGGYGWTPDGSVISVDDADLTQCDLAGCSTVPIAPGAARAGTVRLGGMVNES
;
A
#
# COMPACT_ATOMS: atom_id res chain seq x y z
N MET A 1 34.13 5.15 48.52
CA MET A 1 33.62 3.76 48.46
C MET A 1 32.90 3.45 47.14
N VAL A 2 32.22 4.43 46.51
CA VAL A 2 31.56 4.26 45.21
C VAL A 2 32.56 4.15 44.05
N GLU A 3 33.65 4.93 44.08
CA GLU A 3 34.69 4.93 43.04
C GLU A 3 35.34 3.55 42.87
N HIS A 4 35.60 2.84 43.97
CA HIS A 4 36.20 1.50 43.91
C HIS A 4 35.27 0.46 43.30
N LEU A 5 33.94 0.63 43.45
CA LEU A 5 32.96 -0.26 42.82
C LEU A 5 32.83 0.03 41.32
N THR A 6 32.90 1.31 40.93
CA THR A 6 32.86 1.73 39.52
C THR A 6 34.09 1.27 38.76
N ASP A 7 35.28 1.36 39.37
CA ASP A 7 36.52 0.90 38.76
C ASP A 7 36.54 -0.63 38.61
N LEU A 8 36.00 -1.35 39.60
CA LEU A 8 35.93 -2.81 39.57
C LEU A 8 34.89 -3.30 38.52
N MET A 9 33.76 -2.62 38.38
CA MET A 9 32.79 -2.93 37.31
C MET A 9 33.31 -2.60 35.91
N ARG A 10 34.09 -1.52 35.76
CA ARG A 10 34.71 -1.16 34.47
C ARG A 10 35.81 -2.15 34.10
N ALA A 11 36.67 -2.52 35.04
CA ALA A 11 37.70 -3.53 34.83
C ALA A 11 37.09 -4.89 34.41
N GLU A 12 35.97 -5.29 35.02
CA GLU A 12 35.32 -6.56 34.69
C GLU A 12 34.57 -6.52 33.36
N ALA A 13 34.01 -5.38 32.99
CA ALA A 13 33.40 -5.17 31.69
C ALA A 13 34.44 -5.14 30.54
N GLU A 14 35.63 -4.59 30.79
CA GLU A 14 36.74 -4.58 29.84
C GLU A 14 37.44 -5.95 29.73
N ALA A 15 37.36 -6.79 30.76
CA ALA A 15 37.91 -8.14 30.78
C ALA A 15 36.99 -9.20 30.10
N LEU A 16 35.73 -8.85 29.85
CA LEU A 16 34.79 -9.68 29.09
C LEU A 16 35.10 -9.56 27.60
N ASP A 17 35.75 -10.59 27.06
CA ASP A 17 35.92 -10.77 25.62
C ASP A 17 34.56 -11.12 25.00
N ILE A 18 33.76 -10.08 24.69
CA ILE A 18 32.47 -10.23 24.04
C ILE A 18 32.76 -10.44 22.54
N PRO A 19 32.56 -11.66 22.01
CA PRO A 19 32.80 -11.90 20.60
C PRO A 19 31.90 -10.97 19.80
N HIS A 20 32.50 -10.23 18.86
CA HIS A 20 31.73 -9.39 17.95
C HIS A 20 30.65 -10.26 17.28
N PRO A 21 29.39 -9.81 17.26
CA PRO A 21 28.34 -10.54 16.56
C PRO A 21 28.83 -10.74 15.13
N PRO A 22 28.74 -11.96 14.57
CA PRO A 22 29.38 -12.28 13.30
C PRO A 22 28.60 -11.59 12.18
N THR A 23 28.86 -10.30 11.98
CA THR A 23 28.05 -9.39 11.17
C THR A 23 27.99 -9.88 9.74
N GLU A 24 29.10 -10.44 9.23
CA GLU A 24 29.13 -11.07 7.92
C GLU A 24 28.32 -12.38 7.84
N ALA A 25 28.24 -13.16 8.92
CA ALA A 25 27.43 -14.38 8.95
C ALA A 25 25.94 -14.06 9.07
N ILE A 26 25.59 -12.98 9.78
CA ILE A 26 24.23 -12.44 9.84
C ILE A 26 23.83 -11.88 8.47
N LEU A 27 24.70 -11.08 7.83
CA LEU A 27 24.45 -10.55 6.48
C LEU A 27 24.45 -11.66 5.41
N ARG A 28 25.30 -12.69 5.52
CA ARG A 28 25.22 -13.89 4.67
C ARG A 28 23.99 -14.73 4.96
N GLY A 29 23.53 -14.79 6.21
CA GLY A 29 22.30 -15.46 6.61
C GLY A 29 21.08 -14.78 6.00
N ALA A 30 21.01 -13.44 6.06
CA ALA A 30 19.94 -12.66 5.44
C ALA A 30 19.95 -12.77 3.90
N ARG A 31 21.12 -12.66 3.26
CA ARG A 31 21.27 -12.86 1.80
C ARG A 31 21.04 -14.31 1.36
N GLY A 32 21.42 -15.26 2.22
CA GLY A 32 21.27 -16.70 2.02
C GLY A 32 19.82 -17.14 2.13
N SER A 33 19.10 -16.68 3.16
CA SER A 33 17.68 -16.97 3.39
C SER A 33 16.81 -16.47 2.23
N ARG A 34 17.11 -15.28 1.68
CA ARG A 34 16.44 -14.76 0.46
C ARG A 34 16.78 -15.58 -0.80
N ARG A 35 18.00 -16.11 -0.92
CA ARG A 35 18.39 -16.96 -2.07
C ARG A 35 17.92 -18.41 -1.97
N THR A 36 17.74 -18.96 -0.76
CA THR A 36 17.30 -20.34 -0.55
C THR A 36 15.82 -20.56 -0.85
N HIS A 37 15.01 -19.50 -0.98
CA HIS A 37 13.66 -19.61 -1.54
C HIS A 37 13.61 -19.57 -3.08
N ILE A 38 14.73 -19.34 -3.78
CA ILE A 38 14.75 -19.14 -5.25
C ILE A 38 15.47 -20.26 -6.02
N LEU A 39 15.93 -21.34 -5.38
CA LEU A 39 16.57 -22.44 -6.12
C LEU A 39 16.14 -23.82 -5.61
N VAL A 40 15.11 -24.39 -6.25
CA VAL A 40 15.02 -25.84 -6.45
C VAL A 40 15.52 -26.16 -7.86
N PRO A 41 16.57 -27.00 -8.02
CA PRO A 41 17.09 -27.38 -9.32
C PRO A 41 16.31 -28.58 -9.89
N GLY A 42 15.80 -28.44 -11.11
CA GLY A 42 15.28 -29.55 -11.92
C GLY A 42 16.08 -29.65 -13.22
N LEU A 43 17.06 -30.54 -13.25
CA LEU A 43 18.00 -30.75 -14.35
C LEU A 43 17.49 -31.81 -15.36
N ALA A 44 17.93 -31.64 -16.62
CA ALA A 44 18.10 -32.64 -17.70
C ALA A 44 16.91 -32.83 -18.69
N ALA A 45 17.07 -32.87 -20.03
CA ALA A 45 18.24 -32.93 -20.91
C ALA A 45 17.92 -32.60 -22.39
N ALA A 46 18.90 -31.98 -23.08
CA ALA A 46 19.47 -32.22 -24.44
C ALA A 46 18.53 -32.29 -25.70
N ALA A 47 18.87 -31.82 -26.92
CA ALA A 47 20.15 -31.50 -27.55
C ALA A 47 20.01 -30.70 -28.88
N ALA A 48 21.10 -30.00 -29.25
CA ALA A 48 21.70 -29.80 -30.60
C ALA A 48 20.95 -28.95 -31.68
N ALA A 49 21.48 -27.76 -32.04
CA ALA A 49 22.39 -27.47 -33.19
C ALA A 49 21.61 -27.27 -34.52
N THR A 50 21.81 -26.29 -35.43
CA THR A 50 22.94 -25.39 -35.77
C THR A 50 22.50 -24.42 -36.90
N VAL A 51 23.15 -23.24 -36.98
CA VAL A 51 23.61 -22.52 -38.21
C VAL A 51 22.63 -21.64 -39.04
N VAL A 52 22.91 -20.33 -38.93
CA VAL A 52 23.07 -19.27 -39.96
C VAL A 52 21.90 -18.93 -40.89
N GLY A 53 21.50 -17.65 -40.83
CA GLY A 53 20.82 -16.96 -41.92
C GLY A 53 20.60 -15.49 -41.58
N ALA A 54 21.51 -14.62 -42.01
CA ALA A 54 21.31 -13.18 -42.00
C ALA A 54 20.11 -12.82 -42.89
N PHE A 55 19.04 -12.34 -42.27
CA PHE A 55 17.95 -11.68 -42.95
C PHE A 55 17.57 -10.42 -42.17
N VAL A 56 17.84 -9.27 -42.78
CA VAL A 56 17.23 -8.00 -42.42
C VAL A 56 15.75 -8.14 -42.76
N LEU A 57 14.94 -8.42 -41.75
CA LEU A 57 13.49 -8.35 -41.80
C LEU A 57 13.07 -7.47 -40.62
N LEU A 58 12.24 -6.48 -40.91
CA LEU A 58 11.36 -5.84 -39.93
C LEU A 58 10.17 -6.80 -39.70
N PRO A 59 9.95 -7.30 -38.46
CA PRO A 59 8.60 -7.61 -37.97
C PRO A 59 8.43 -7.12 -36.51
N GLY A 60 7.27 -6.68 -36.04
CA GLY A 60 5.94 -7.17 -36.34
C GLY A 60 5.45 -7.98 -35.13
N ALA A 61 4.30 -7.56 -34.59
CA ALA A 61 3.38 -8.32 -33.74
C ALA A 61 4.03 -9.48 -32.96
N GLY A 62 4.47 -9.17 -31.74
CA GLY A 62 4.99 -10.14 -30.80
C GLY A 62 4.05 -11.34 -30.72
N GLN A 63 4.57 -12.48 -31.13
CA GLN A 63 3.98 -13.79 -30.93
C GLN A 63 3.81 -13.98 -29.42
N ARG A 64 2.56 -13.88 -28.98
CA ARG A 64 2.14 -14.11 -27.59
C ARG A 64 2.73 -15.46 -27.16
N PRO A 65 3.42 -15.55 -26.02
CA PRO A 65 3.69 -16.85 -25.42
C PRO A 65 2.36 -17.58 -25.29
N ASP A 66 2.28 -18.81 -25.82
CA ASP A 66 1.21 -19.75 -25.51
C ASP A 66 1.40 -20.17 -24.04
N ASP A 67 1.11 -19.25 -23.12
CA ASP A 67 0.80 -19.56 -21.74
C ASP A 67 -0.69 -19.89 -21.68
N ALA A 68 -0.98 -21.16 -21.43
CA ALA A 68 -2.31 -21.67 -21.12
C ALA A 68 -2.86 -21.17 -19.76
N GLY A 69 -2.52 -19.94 -19.36
CA GLY A 69 -2.85 -19.33 -18.06
C GLY A 69 -3.69 -18.05 -18.12
N VAL A 70 -3.91 -17.45 -19.29
CA VAL A 70 -4.70 -16.20 -19.38
C VAL A 70 -6.17 -16.54 -19.65
N ARG A 71 -6.94 -16.73 -18.56
CA ARG A 71 -8.42 -16.72 -18.62
C ARG A 71 -8.92 -15.27 -18.53
N ARG A 72 -9.96 -14.97 -19.30
CA ARG A 72 -10.59 -13.65 -19.41
C ARG A 72 -10.88 -13.04 -18.04
N ALA A 73 -10.40 -11.80 -17.90
CA ALA A 73 -10.82 -10.75 -16.98
C ALA A 73 -12.29 -10.91 -16.57
N GLU A 74 -12.52 -11.07 -15.27
CA GLU A 74 -13.83 -11.02 -14.65
C GLU A 74 -14.63 -9.84 -15.20
N ARG A 75 -15.86 -10.08 -15.68
CA ARG A 75 -16.75 -8.99 -16.07
C ARG A 75 -18.16 -9.32 -15.62
N ALA A 76 -18.60 -8.66 -14.56
CA ALA A 76 -19.98 -8.70 -14.11
C ALA A 76 -20.68 -7.40 -14.57
N PRO A 77 -21.86 -7.49 -15.21
CA PRO A 77 -22.64 -6.29 -15.49
C PRO A 77 -23.13 -5.64 -14.19
N ALA A 78 -23.62 -4.40 -14.29
CA ALA A 78 -24.28 -3.72 -13.18
C ALA A 78 -25.30 -4.64 -12.50
N ALA A 79 -25.13 -4.84 -11.20
CA ALA A 79 -25.92 -5.78 -10.41
C ALA A 79 -26.94 -5.07 -9.52
N PHE A 80 -26.77 -3.77 -9.32
CA PHE A 80 -27.63 -2.91 -8.50
C PHE A 80 -28.68 -2.20 -9.35
N THR A 81 -29.85 -1.97 -8.76
CA THR A 81 -30.85 -1.03 -9.28
C THR A 81 -30.31 0.39 -9.23
N SER A 82 -30.93 1.32 -9.97
CA SER A 82 -30.50 2.72 -9.96
C SER A 82 -30.59 3.38 -8.57
N ALA A 83 -31.53 2.94 -7.73
CA ALA A 83 -31.66 3.43 -6.36
C ALA A 83 -30.53 2.89 -5.47
N GLU A 84 -30.22 1.60 -5.57
CA GLU A 84 -29.09 0.98 -4.86
C GLU A 84 -27.76 1.57 -5.30
N ALA A 85 -27.56 1.82 -6.60
CA ALA A 85 -26.33 2.42 -7.12
C ALA A 85 -26.12 3.85 -6.61
N ALA A 86 -27.19 4.64 -6.50
CA ALA A 86 -27.14 5.98 -5.93
C ALA A 86 -26.82 5.95 -4.43
N ALA A 87 -27.42 5.02 -3.67
CA ALA A 87 -27.09 4.81 -2.26
C ALA A 87 -25.63 4.36 -2.09
N ALA A 88 -25.17 3.38 -2.88
CA ALA A 88 -23.80 2.90 -2.88
C ALA A 88 -22.79 4.01 -3.21
N GLN A 89 -23.12 4.91 -4.14
CA GLN A 89 -22.26 6.04 -4.44
C GLN A 89 -22.13 7.01 -3.25
N GLN A 90 -23.22 7.30 -2.55
CA GLN A 90 -23.20 8.14 -1.37
C GLN A 90 -22.42 7.46 -0.23
N THR A 91 -22.77 6.22 0.10
CA THR A 91 -22.12 5.44 1.15
C THR A 91 -20.65 5.19 0.86
N TYR A 92 -20.25 4.99 -0.40
CA TYR A 92 -18.85 4.87 -0.79
C TYR A 92 -18.06 6.13 -0.43
N ALA A 93 -18.61 7.31 -0.68
CA ALA A 93 -17.95 8.57 -0.38
C ALA A 93 -17.87 8.82 1.14
N GLU A 94 -18.97 8.60 1.87
CA GLU A 94 -19.11 8.95 3.29
C GLU A 94 -18.54 7.88 4.22
N SER A 95 -18.74 6.59 3.92
CA SER A 95 -18.41 5.45 4.80
C SER A 95 -17.42 4.47 4.19
N GLY A 96 -16.91 4.77 2.98
CA GLY A 96 -15.86 3.98 2.35
C GLY A 96 -16.28 2.58 1.92
N ALA A 97 -15.32 1.66 1.93
CA ALA A 97 -15.52 0.28 1.54
C ALA A 97 -14.70 -0.67 2.40
N TYR A 98 -15.19 -1.90 2.51
CA TYR A 98 -14.45 -3.00 3.10
C TYR A 98 -14.71 -4.29 2.32
N ALA A 99 -13.83 -5.27 2.50
CA ALA A 99 -14.03 -6.63 2.04
C ALA A 99 -14.08 -7.57 3.23
N ALA A 100 -14.87 -8.63 3.11
CA ALA A 100 -14.88 -9.75 4.02
C ALA A 100 -14.86 -11.05 3.21
N GLY A 101 -13.74 -11.76 3.28
CA GLY A 101 -13.44 -12.84 2.36
C GLY A 101 -13.29 -12.30 0.92
N THR A 102 -14.16 -12.77 0.02
CA THR A 102 -14.19 -12.39 -1.40
C THR A 102 -15.26 -11.35 -1.73
N ASN A 103 -16.07 -10.93 -0.74
CA ASN A 103 -17.14 -9.97 -0.96
C ASN A 103 -16.69 -8.56 -0.57
N VAL A 104 -16.94 -7.60 -1.44
CA VAL A 104 -16.72 -6.16 -1.24
C VAL A 104 -18.04 -5.47 -0.91
N TYR A 105 -18.03 -4.62 0.09
CA TYR A 105 -19.18 -3.84 0.56
C TYR A 105 -18.86 -2.34 0.50
N PHE A 106 -19.87 -1.54 0.18
CA PHE A 106 -19.82 -0.08 0.26
C PHE A 106 -20.53 0.37 1.52
N GLY A 107 -19.78 0.86 2.51
CA GLY A 107 -20.21 1.15 3.87
C GLY A 107 -21.22 0.15 4.44
N ASP A 108 -22.42 0.60 4.82
CA ASP A 108 -23.43 -0.19 5.53
C ASP A 108 -24.40 -0.99 4.64
N LEU A 109 -24.13 -1.07 3.34
CA LEU A 109 -25.03 -1.78 2.42
C LEU A 109 -25.08 -3.28 2.72
N GLU A 110 -26.31 -3.83 2.75
CA GLU A 110 -26.54 -5.26 2.99
C GLU A 110 -25.94 -6.15 1.89
N ARG A 111 -25.85 -5.63 0.67
CA ARG A 111 -25.46 -6.40 -0.51
C ARG A 111 -24.01 -6.11 -0.90
N GLY A 112 -23.18 -7.15 -0.82
CA GLY A 112 -21.81 -7.12 -1.34
C GLY A 112 -21.71 -7.47 -2.83
N VAL A 113 -20.54 -7.20 -3.39
CA VAL A 113 -20.10 -7.60 -4.72
C VAL A 113 -19.03 -8.67 -4.57
N GLU A 114 -19.27 -9.85 -5.11
CA GLU A 114 -18.31 -10.96 -5.07
C GLU A 114 -17.19 -10.73 -6.10
N ILE A 115 -15.95 -10.99 -5.69
CA ILE A 115 -14.75 -11.03 -6.54
C ILE A 115 -14.44 -12.49 -6.85
N ASP A 116 -14.29 -12.83 -8.12
CA ASP A 116 -14.01 -14.20 -8.61
C ASP A 116 -12.54 -14.60 -8.38
N ASP A 117 -12.11 -14.59 -7.12
CA ASP A 117 -10.80 -15.08 -6.66
C ASP A 117 -10.89 -15.64 -5.24
N SER A 118 -9.76 -16.06 -4.68
CA SER A 118 -9.72 -16.68 -3.34
C SER A 118 -9.56 -15.67 -2.21
N ALA A 119 -8.97 -14.51 -2.49
CA ALA A 119 -8.64 -13.52 -1.48
C ALA A 119 -8.64 -12.09 -2.04
N VAL A 120 -9.31 -11.17 -1.33
CA VAL A 120 -9.12 -9.73 -1.51
C VAL A 120 -7.92 -9.29 -0.66
N ARG A 121 -6.93 -8.68 -1.31
CA ARG A 121 -5.66 -8.28 -0.68
C ARG A 121 -5.61 -6.81 -0.32
N GLY A 122 -6.15 -5.95 -1.17
CA GLY A 122 -6.11 -4.50 -0.99
C GLY A 122 -7.26 -3.80 -1.71
N LEU A 123 -7.65 -2.65 -1.16
CA LEU A 123 -8.79 -1.85 -1.59
C LEU A 123 -8.36 -0.38 -1.75
N TYR A 124 -8.44 0.14 -2.98
CA TYR A 124 -7.95 1.46 -3.35
C TYR A 124 -9.10 2.32 -3.88
N TYR A 125 -9.27 3.51 -3.30
CA TYR A 125 -10.34 4.42 -3.70
C TYR A 125 -9.99 5.22 -4.95
N THR A 126 -11.00 5.46 -5.79
CA THR A 126 -10.90 6.19 -7.07
C THR A 126 -12.25 6.84 -7.36
N SER A 127 -12.29 7.88 -8.19
CA SER A 127 -13.58 8.48 -8.60
C SER A 127 -14.40 7.59 -9.54
N ALA A 128 -13.82 6.50 -10.05
CA ALA A 128 -14.49 5.54 -10.94
C ALA A 128 -15.11 4.35 -10.18
N GLY A 129 -14.84 4.22 -8.89
CA GLY A 129 -15.22 3.06 -8.08
C GLY A 129 -14.06 2.56 -7.22
N LEU A 130 -14.19 1.35 -6.70
CA LEU A 130 -13.16 0.72 -5.87
C LEU A 130 -12.24 -0.15 -6.74
N LEU A 131 -10.95 0.16 -6.75
CA LEU A 131 -9.95 -0.72 -7.34
C LEU A 131 -9.57 -1.79 -6.31
N VAL A 132 -9.74 -3.06 -6.69
CA VAL A 132 -9.51 -4.22 -5.83
C VAL A 132 -8.29 -4.98 -6.34
N ARG A 133 -7.29 -5.15 -5.47
CA ARG A 133 -6.18 -6.09 -5.66
C ARG A 133 -6.56 -7.41 -5.03
N HIS A 134 -6.50 -8.49 -5.80
CA HIS A 134 -6.90 -9.82 -5.35
C HIS A 134 -5.99 -10.92 -5.89
N GLY A 135 -6.05 -12.10 -5.28
CA GLY A 135 -5.22 -13.24 -5.67
C GLY A 135 -5.61 -14.53 -4.94
N LYS A 136 -4.70 -15.52 -5.02
CA LYS A 136 -4.93 -16.88 -4.50
C LYS A 136 -4.88 -16.99 -2.97
N ASP A 137 -4.31 -16.00 -2.31
CA ASP A 137 -4.11 -15.93 -0.85
C ASP A 137 -4.08 -14.46 -0.40
N TYR A 138 -4.05 -14.23 0.91
CA TYR A 138 -4.03 -12.89 1.49
C TYR A 138 -2.63 -12.28 1.60
N LEU A 139 -1.59 -12.98 1.14
CA LEU A 139 -0.19 -12.55 1.25
C LEU A 139 0.12 -11.49 0.21
N MET A 140 0.93 -10.50 0.62
CA MET A 140 1.38 -9.37 -0.20
C MET A 140 2.88 -9.47 -0.53
N ASP A 141 3.45 -10.68 -0.46
CA ASP A 141 4.90 -10.93 -0.57
C ASP A 141 5.37 -11.25 -2.00
N GLY A 142 4.50 -11.07 -2.99
CA GLY A 142 4.77 -11.38 -4.39
C GLY A 142 4.86 -12.88 -4.71
N SER A 143 4.56 -13.77 -3.76
CA SER A 143 4.63 -15.23 -3.97
C SER A 143 3.63 -15.74 -5.02
N THR A 144 2.55 -15.00 -5.26
CA THR A 144 1.58 -15.28 -6.32
C THR A 144 1.19 -14.00 -7.06
N PRO A 145 0.99 -14.06 -8.40
CA PRO A 145 0.63 -12.89 -9.19
C PRO A 145 -0.66 -12.23 -8.70
N ASP A 146 -0.66 -10.89 -8.68
CA ASP A 146 -1.85 -10.11 -8.40
C ASP A 146 -2.76 -10.01 -9.61
N THR A 147 -4.06 -9.98 -9.34
CA THR A 147 -5.10 -9.61 -10.29
C THR A 147 -5.79 -8.33 -9.79
N TRP A 148 -6.28 -7.53 -10.72
CA TRP A 148 -6.89 -6.23 -10.44
C TRP A 148 -8.27 -6.15 -11.06
N SER A 149 -9.24 -5.67 -10.29
CA SER A 149 -10.61 -5.45 -10.76
C SER A 149 -11.13 -4.10 -10.30
N LEU A 150 -11.81 -3.37 -11.18
CA LEU A 150 -12.56 -2.17 -10.82
C LEU A 150 -14.01 -2.57 -10.49
N VAL A 151 -14.44 -2.26 -9.27
CA VAL A 151 -15.82 -2.45 -8.81
C VAL A 151 -16.54 -1.11 -8.85
N GLY A 152 -17.55 -1.01 -9.71
CA GLY A 152 -18.42 0.17 -9.80
C GLY A 152 -19.41 0.22 -8.65
N THR A 153 -19.87 1.44 -8.30
CA THR A 153 -20.93 1.62 -7.28
C THR A 153 -22.30 1.13 -7.77
N ASP A 154 -22.43 0.73 -9.04
CA ASP A 154 -23.58 0.00 -9.59
C ASP A 154 -23.46 -1.53 -9.43
N GLY A 155 -22.42 -2.00 -8.73
CA GLY A 155 -22.12 -3.41 -8.51
C GLY A 155 -21.55 -4.12 -9.73
N SER A 156 -21.17 -3.39 -10.79
CA SER A 156 -20.42 -3.98 -11.91
C SER A 156 -18.98 -4.29 -11.50
N VAL A 157 -18.41 -5.33 -12.12
CA VAL A 157 -17.00 -5.69 -11.96
C VAL A 157 -16.34 -5.68 -13.33
N ALA A 158 -15.20 -5.02 -13.43
CA ALA A 158 -14.37 -5.00 -14.62
C ALA A 158 -12.93 -5.36 -14.27
N GLY A 159 -12.53 -6.58 -14.61
CA GLY A 159 -11.15 -7.03 -14.51
C GLY A 159 -10.24 -6.23 -15.43
N LEU A 160 -9.08 -5.88 -14.91
CA LEU A 160 -8.07 -5.07 -15.57
C LEU A 160 -6.86 -5.95 -15.91
N ASP A 161 -6.41 -5.89 -17.15
CA ASP A 161 -5.20 -6.61 -17.61
C ASP A 161 -3.96 -5.82 -17.20
N ILE A 162 -3.73 -5.75 -15.89
CA ILE A 162 -2.67 -5.00 -15.24
C ILE A 162 -1.72 -6.01 -14.58
N SER A 163 -0.45 -6.00 -14.99
CA SER A 163 0.61 -6.81 -14.39
C SER A 163 1.70 -5.89 -13.87
N LEU A 164 1.66 -5.62 -12.58
CA LEU A 164 2.56 -4.63 -11.95
C LEU A 164 3.82 -5.26 -11.34
N GLY A 165 3.88 -6.59 -11.17
CA GLY A 165 4.97 -7.21 -10.42
C GLY A 165 4.95 -6.77 -8.95
N ASP A 166 6.12 -6.79 -8.29
CA ASP A 166 6.26 -6.29 -6.93
C ASP A 166 6.55 -4.79 -6.93
N VAL A 167 5.52 -3.98 -7.17
CA VAL A 167 5.62 -2.51 -7.14
C VAL A 167 4.57 -1.92 -6.22
N SER A 168 4.90 -0.75 -5.70
CA SER A 168 4.01 0.06 -4.90
C SER A 168 3.31 1.10 -5.77
N ALA A 169 2.01 0.90 -5.98
CA ALA A 169 1.16 1.72 -6.84
C ALA A 169 0.24 2.61 -6.01
N SER A 170 -0.29 3.67 -6.63
CA SER A 170 -1.11 4.64 -5.92
C SER A 170 -2.31 5.12 -6.72
N THR A 171 -3.39 5.44 -6.00
CA THR A 171 -4.61 6.03 -6.53
C THR A 171 -4.94 7.32 -5.76
N ASP A 172 -5.75 8.18 -6.38
CA ASP A 172 -6.35 9.35 -5.75
C ASP A 172 -7.88 9.16 -5.76
N PRO A 173 -8.58 9.21 -4.60
CA PRO A 173 -10.03 9.02 -4.55
C PRO A 173 -10.83 10.00 -5.40
N THR A 174 -10.26 11.16 -5.72
CA THR A 174 -10.90 12.20 -6.54
C THR A 174 -10.71 11.97 -8.04
N GLN A 175 -9.97 10.93 -8.44
CA GLN A 175 -9.59 10.67 -9.83
C GLN A 175 -9.82 9.22 -10.26
N PRO A 176 -10.02 8.94 -11.56
CA PRO A 176 -10.24 7.59 -12.08
C PRO A 176 -8.92 6.91 -12.48
N TYR A 177 -7.81 7.22 -11.80
CA TYR A 177 -6.47 6.86 -12.24
C TYR A 177 -5.73 5.97 -11.24
N LEU A 178 -4.85 5.13 -11.78
CA LEU A 178 -3.82 4.39 -11.06
C LEU A 178 -2.45 4.83 -11.59
N ALA A 179 -1.55 5.18 -10.69
CA ALA A 179 -0.16 5.49 -11.01
C ALA A 179 0.77 4.40 -10.50
N TYR A 180 1.78 4.06 -11.29
CA TYR A 180 2.87 3.16 -10.90
C TYR A 180 4.14 3.49 -11.67
N ALA A 181 5.29 3.02 -11.18
CA ALA A 181 6.56 3.11 -11.88
C ALA A 181 6.96 1.75 -12.49
N GLN A 182 7.69 1.80 -13.59
CA GLN A 182 8.26 0.61 -14.24
C GLN A 182 9.67 0.87 -14.78
N PRO A 183 10.52 -0.17 -14.94
CA PRO A 183 11.84 -0.02 -15.55
C PRO A 183 11.76 0.42 -17.02
N ALA A 184 12.61 1.38 -17.41
CA ALA A 184 12.74 1.88 -18.77
C ALA A 184 14.21 2.08 -19.15
N GLY A 185 14.90 0.98 -19.49
CA GLY A 185 16.34 1.02 -19.78
C GLY A 185 17.16 1.29 -18.52
N ASP A 186 17.86 2.43 -18.48
CA ASP A 186 18.62 2.92 -17.33
C ASP A 186 17.86 3.98 -16.50
N ALA A 187 16.59 4.20 -16.83
CA ALA A 187 15.68 5.12 -16.17
C ALA A 187 14.40 4.41 -15.72
N TRP A 188 13.49 5.18 -15.13
CA TRP A 188 12.15 4.74 -14.77
C TRP A 188 11.12 5.42 -15.67
N GLU A 189 9.98 4.80 -15.87
CA GLU A 189 8.78 5.42 -16.43
C GLU A 189 7.71 5.46 -15.37
N VAL A 190 7.11 6.63 -15.15
CA VAL A 190 5.85 6.76 -14.42
C VAL A 190 4.71 6.59 -15.41
N VAL A 191 3.84 5.64 -15.15
CA VAL A 191 2.65 5.35 -15.95
C VAL A 191 1.42 5.77 -15.16
N VAL A 192 0.53 6.54 -15.81
CA VAL A 192 -0.80 6.87 -15.28
C VAL A 192 -1.84 6.20 -16.17
N LEU A 193 -2.63 5.31 -15.58
CA LEU A 193 -3.63 4.48 -16.25
C LEU A 193 -5.04 4.98 -15.96
N ASP A 194 -5.89 5.15 -16.97
CA ASP A 194 -7.33 5.39 -16.78
C ASP A 194 -8.05 4.07 -16.54
N LEU A 195 -8.52 3.88 -15.32
CA LEU A 195 -9.13 2.63 -14.87
C LEU A 195 -10.44 2.30 -15.59
N ARG A 196 -11.10 3.27 -16.20
CA ARG A 196 -12.35 3.05 -16.96
C ARG A 196 -12.08 2.43 -18.32
N THR A 197 -10.92 2.72 -18.89
CA THR A 197 -10.54 2.29 -20.24
C THR A 197 -9.48 1.19 -20.24
N GLY A 198 -8.67 1.12 -19.18
CA GLY A 198 -7.47 0.30 -19.12
C GLY A 198 -6.33 0.82 -20.00
N GLU A 199 -6.40 2.07 -20.46
CA GLU A 199 -5.37 2.69 -21.32
C GLU A 199 -4.50 3.67 -20.51
N ALA A 200 -3.20 3.70 -20.83
CA ALA A 200 -2.28 4.69 -20.27
C ALA A 200 -2.58 6.07 -20.84
N VAL A 201 -2.85 7.04 -19.96
CA VAL A 201 -3.08 8.45 -20.32
C VAL A 201 -1.81 9.28 -20.24
N ALA A 202 -0.79 8.80 -19.53
CA ALA A 202 0.55 9.37 -19.50
C ALA A 202 1.62 8.30 -19.28
N VAL A 203 2.78 8.49 -19.90
CA VAL A 203 4.02 7.74 -19.65
C VAL A 203 5.14 8.76 -19.62
N VAL A 204 5.73 9.02 -18.45
CA VAL A 204 6.71 10.09 -18.25
C VAL A 204 8.04 9.50 -17.78
N PRO A 205 9.16 9.75 -18.49
CA PRO A 205 10.46 9.26 -18.05
C PRO A 205 10.97 10.03 -16.82
N VAL A 206 11.42 9.30 -15.81
CA VAL A 206 11.99 9.83 -14.56
C VAL A 206 13.41 9.31 -14.40
N ARG A 207 14.35 10.22 -14.13
CA ARG A 207 15.74 9.87 -13.86
C ARG A 207 15.97 9.76 -12.36
N GLY A 208 16.82 8.82 -11.97
CA GLY A 208 17.22 8.63 -10.58
C GLY A 208 17.54 7.15 -10.31
N ALA A 209 18.31 6.89 -9.27
CA ALA A 209 18.52 5.54 -8.78
C ALA A 209 17.43 5.15 -7.78
N PHE A 210 17.15 3.85 -7.68
CA PHE A 210 16.30 3.27 -6.66
C PHE A 210 16.93 1.95 -6.21
N THR A 211 17.39 1.89 -4.96
CA THR A 211 18.17 0.77 -4.41
C THR A 211 17.71 0.30 -3.02
N TRP A 212 16.61 0.84 -2.51
CA TRP A 212 16.01 0.51 -1.21
C TRP A 212 14.61 -0.09 -1.38
N GLY A 213 13.89 -0.38 -0.29
CA GLY A 213 12.49 -0.83 -0.33
C GLY A 213 12.29 -2.30 -0.69
N GLY A 214 12.99 -2.79 -1.71
CA GLY A 214 12.92 -4.20 -2.15
C GLY A 214 11.94 -4.47 -3.29
N TRP A 215 11.19 -3.46 -3.74
CA TRP A 215 10.32 -3.49 -4.90
C TRP A 215 11.09 -3.54 -6.23
N ASP A 216 10.42 -3.95 -7.30
CA ASP A 216 10.94 -4.00 -8.67
C ASP A 216 11.08 -2.61 -9.32
N ALA A 217 10.37 -1.61 -8.79
CA ALA A 217 10.37 -0.22 -9.22
C ALA A 217 10.18 0.72 -8.01
N PRO A 218 10.59 2.01 -8.09
CA PRO A 218 10.39 2.96 -7.00
C PRO A 218 8.90 3.12 -6.66
N PRO A 219 8.54 3.23 -5.37
CA PRO A 219 7.17 3.48 -4.96
C PRO A 219 6.70 4.85 -5.43
N VAL A 220 5.39 4.97 -5.69
CA VAL A 220 4.79 6.23 -6.14
C VAL A 220 3.59 6.64 -5.29
N ALA A 221 3.28 7.95 -5.28
CA ALA A 221 2.03 8.48 -4.75
C ALA A 221 1.37 9.43 -5.76
N LEU A 222 0.10 9.20 -6.06
CA LEU A 222 -0.72 10.05 -6.93
C LEU A 222 -1.50 11.05 -6.08
N SER A 223 -1.35 12.34 -6.39
CA SER A 223 -2.09 13.43 -5.74
C SER A 223 -2.39 14.51 -6.77
N GLY A 224 -3.66 14.62 -7.16
CA GLY A 224 -4.08 15.58 -8.17
C GLY A 224 -3.36 15.34 -9.52
N ASP A 225 -2.75 16.37 -10.07
CA ASP A 225 -2.01 16.29 -11.34
C ASP A 225 -0.54 15.84 -11.16
N HIS A 226 -0.13 15.44 -9.94
CA HIS A 226 1.25 15.04 -9.65
C HIS A 226 1.36 13.57 -9.26
N VAL A 227 2.40 12.91 -9.77
CA VAL A 227 2.89 11.63 -9.24
C VAL A 227 4.24 11.87 -8.56
N TYR A 228 4.34 11.55 -7.29
CA TYR A 228 5.56 11.62 -6.52
C TYR A 228 6.27 10.27 -6.56
N VAL A 229 7.59 10.25 -6.81
CA VAL A 229 8.38 9.03 -7.00
C VAL A 229 9.51 8.99 -5.97
N GLY A 230 9.55 7.96 -5.14
CA GLY A 230 10.60 7.78 -4.14
C GLY A 230 11.90 7.24 -4.76
N LEU A 231 12.94 8.08 -4.84
CA LEU A 231 14.26 7.73 -5.39
C LEU A 231 15.32 7.70 -4.28
N ASP A 232 16.55 7.31 -4.61
CA ASP A 232 17.65 7.22 -3.65
C ASP A 232 18.02 8.58 -3.04
N ASP A 233 18.12 9.61 -3.89
CA ASP A 233 18.64 10.94 -3.54
C ASP A 233 17.54 11.95 -3.15
N ASP A 234 16.34 11.82 -3.73
CA ASP A 234 15.21 12.71 -3.53
C ASP A 234 13.85 12.02 -3.73
N VAL A 235 12.77 12.78 -3.57
CA VAL A 235 11.45 12.45 -4.13
C VAL A 235 11.23 13.36 -5.34
N ALA A 236 10.99 12.79 -6.51
CA ALA A 236 10.66 13.55 -7.71
C ALA A 236 9.14 13.79 -7.79
N ALA A 237 8.72 15.00 -8.16
CA ALA A 237 7.34 15.33 -8.49
C ALA A 237 7.17 15.40 -10.01
N VAL A 238 6.32 14.54 -10.55
CA VAL A 238 5.99 14.44 -11.97
C VAL A 238 4.62 15.05 -12.21
N ASP A 239 4.55 16.18 -12.90
CA ASP A 239 3.29 16.66 -13.47
C ASP A 239 2.97 15.77 -14.68
N TRP A 240 2.07 14.81 -14.49
CA TRP A 240 1.81 13.79 -15.52
C TRP A 240 1.00 14.31 -16.70
N ARG A 241 0.37 15.49 -16.55
CA ARG A 241 -0.38 16.17 -17.63
C ARG A 241 0.57 16.82 -18.63
N THR A 242 1.64 17.42 -18.13
CA THR A 242 2.63 18.16 -18.94
C THR A 242 3.86 17.33 -19.27
N GLY A 243 4.18 16.33 -18.44
CA GLY A 243 5.41 15.55 -18.49
C GLY A 243 6.59 16.23 -17.79
N ASP A 244 6.37 17.34 -17.09
CA ASP A 244 7.42 18.04 -16.36
C ASP A 244 7.80 17.27 -15.09
N VAL A 245 9.11 17.13 -14.85
CA VAL A 245 9.66 16.45 -13.68
C VAL A 245 10.49 17.45 -12.88
N THR A 246 10.18 17.58 -11.60
CA THR A 246 10.85 18.50 -10.67
C THR A 246 11.31 17.77 -9.42
N ALA A 247 12.45 18.17 -8.87
CA ALA A 247 12.88 17.67 -7.57
C ALA A 247 12.06 18.36 -6.46
N THR A 248 11.67 17.61 -5.45
CA THR A 248 11.06 18.17 -4.23
C THR A 248 12.14 18.45 -3.18
N PRO A 249 11.85 19.25 -2.14
CA PRO A 249 12.75 19.42 -0.99
C PRO A 249 12.71 18.22 -0.01
N LEU A 250 11.95 17.17 -0.32
CA LEU A 250 11.81 16.00 0.53
C LEU A 250 13.08 15.13 0.50
N PRO A 251 13.39 14.40 1.58
CA PRO A 251 14.56 13.53 1.61
C PRO A 251 14.39 12.36 0.63
N GLY A 252 15.48 11.90 0.01
CA GLY A 252 15.51 10.63 -0.70
C GLY A 252 15.50 9.41 0.23
N SER A 253 15.41 8.24 -0.37
CA SER A 253 15.37 6.95 0.33
C SER A 253 14.21 6.82 1.32
N VAL A 254 13.07 7.40 0.97
CA VAL A 254 11.83 7.37 1.76
C VAL A 254 10.64 6.96 0.88
N TYR A 255 9.71 6.22 1.47
CA TYR A 255 8.42 5.94 0.86
C TYR A 255 7.64 7.26 0.72
N PRO A 256 7.18 7.64 -0.49
CA PRO A 256 6.49 8.91 -0.71
C PRO A 256 5.04 8.82 -0.23
N ASP A 257 4.80 8.67 1.06
CA ASP A 257 3.43 8.65 1.63
C ASP A 257 2.83 10.06 1.52
N ILE A 258 2.19 10.34 0.39
CA ILE A 258 1.69 11.66 0.02
C ILE A 258 0.21 11.56 -0.35
N SER A 259 -0.59 12.39 0.31
CA SER A 259 -2.02 12.57 0.02
C SER A 259 -2.34 14.06 0.04
N ALA A 260 -3.08 14.54 -0.97
CA ALA A 260 -3.39 15.95 -1.17
C ALA A 260 -2.18 16.90 -1.02
N ASP A 261 -1.06 16.55 -1.65
CA ASP A 261 0.22 17.26 -1.62
C ASP A 261 0.83 17.42 -0.21
N ARG A 262 0.41 16.61 0.77
CA ARG A 262 1.00 16.54 2.10
C ARG A 262 1.76 15.23 2.27
N PHE A 263 3.00 15.32 2.69
CA PHE A 263 3.92 14.21 2.90
C PHE A 263 3.95 13.79 4.36
N LEU A 264 3.66 12.52 4.63
CA LEU A 264 3.87 11.88 5.93
C LEU A 264 5.24 11.21 5.99
N GLN A 265 6.10 11.71 6.86
CA GLN A 265 7.37 11.10 7.20
C GLN A 265 7.28 10.39 8.53
N VAL A 266 7.43 9.07 8.54
CA VAL A 266 7.61 8.27 9.77
C VAL A 266 9.09 7.94 9.96
N VAL A 267 9.67 8.33 11.09
CA VAL A 267 11.07 8.06 11.43
C VAL A 267 11.14 7.13 12.63
N ASN A 268 11.62 5.90 12.38
CA ASN A 268 11.90 4.92 13.42
C ASN A 268 13.32 5.11 13.98
N ARG A 269 13.45 5.09 15.30
CA ARG A 269 14.72 5.28 16.02
C ARG A 269 14.87 4.22 17.12
N PRO A 270 16.04 3.57 17.23
CA PRO A 270 16.33 2.74 18.40
C PRO A 270 16.29 3.57 19.69
N THR A 271 15.70 3.00 20.73
CA THR A 271 15.63 3.55 22.09
C THR A 271 16.12 2.51 23.10
N ALA A 272 16.34 2.93 24.35
CA ALA A 272 16.70 2.00 25.42
C ALA A 272 15.61 0.94 25.72
N ARG A 273 14.38 1.12 25.24
CA ARG A 273 13.22 0.25 25.49
C ARG A 273 12.72 -0.50 24.25
N GLY A 274 13.36 -0.34 23.09
CA GLY A 274 12.91 -0.91 21.83
C GLY A 274 13.04 0.07 20.68
N ILE A 275 12.09 0.07 19.74
CA ILE A 275 12.01 1.03 18.65
C ILE A 275 10.99 2.10 19.03
N GLY A 276 11.40 3.37 18.96
CA GLY A 276 10.51 4.52 19.05
C GLY A 276 10.27 5.12 17.66
N ALA A 277 9.15 5.77 17.47
CA ALA A 277 8.75 6.40 16.22
C ALA A 277 8.42 7.88 16.44
N SER A 278 8.57 8.67 15.38
CA SER A 278 8.09 10.04 15.29
C SER A 278 7.44 10.22 13.91
N ALA A 279 6.43 11.07 13.81
CA ALA A 279 5.82 11.42 12.53
C ALA A 279 5.90 12.92 12.28
N ARG A 280 6.07 13.29 11.03
CA ARG A 280 6.06 14.67 10.57
C ARG A 280 5.24 14.78 9.29
N ILE A 281 4.35 15.76 9.24
CA ILE A 281 3.57 16.08 8.04
C ILE A 281 4.13 17.38 7.49
N SER A 282 4.46 17.39 6.20
CA SER A 282 4.98 18.58 5.51
C SER A 282 4.28 18.79 4.18
N ASP A 283 4.20 20.02 3.67
CA ASP A 283 3.83 20.27 2.29
C ASP A 283 4.88 19.65 1.35
N ALA A 284 4.44 18.79 0.42
CA ALA A 284 5.32 17.97 -0.39
C ALA A 284 6.18 18.79 -1.37
N ARG A 285 5.74 19.99 -1.75
CA ARG A 285 6.40 20.83 -2.75
C ARG A 285 7.36 21.85 -2.13
N SER A 286 7.00 22.41 -0.99
CA SER A 286 7.77 23.45 -0.30
C SER A 286 8.61 22.90 0.86
N GLY A 287 8.25 21.73 1.40
CA GLY A 287 8.86 21.16 2.60
C GLY A 287 8.47 21.87 3.90
N GLU A 288 7.49 22.77 3.86
CA GLU A 288 6.96 23.44 5.06
C GLU A 288 6.36 22.39 6.00
N VAL A 289 6.80 22.38 7.26
CA VAL A 289 6.27 21.47 8.28
C VAL A 289 4.92 21.97 8.76
N LEU A 290 3.89 21.13 8.64
CA LEU A 290 2.50 21.44 9.00
C LEU A 290 2.15 20.87 10.38
N LEU A 291 2.62 19.65 10.67
CA LEU A 291 2.44 18.99 11.97
C LEU A 291 3.69 18.17 12.32
N ASP A 292 4.10 18.21 13.59
CA ASP A 292 5.24 17.43 14.10
C ASP A 292 4.78 16.66 15.35
N LEU A 293 4.89 15.33 15.30
CA LEU A 293 4.55 14.39 16.37
C LEU A 293 5.85 13.71 16.83
N PRO A 294 6.57 14.28 17.81
CA PRO A 294 7.96 13.92 18.10
C PRO A 294 8.13 12.58 18.81
N ASP A 295 7.06 12.03 19.38
CA ASP A 295 7.06 10.73 20.05
C ASP A 295 5.72 10.02 19.83
N LEU A 296 5.76 8.94 19.06
CA LEU A 296 4.66 8.02 18.84
C LEU A 296 4.83 6.72 19.64
N GLY A 297 5.90 6.57 20.43
CA GLY A 297 6.27 5.28 21.01
C GLY A 297 6.54 4.25 19.91
N ASP A 298 5.94 3.07 20.01
CA ASP A 298 6.04 1.98 19.03
C ASP A 298 4.89 2.00 17.98
N LYS A 299 4.16 3.12 17.88
CA LYS A 299 3.00 3.27 16.99
C LYS A 299 3.40 3.69 15.58
N TRP A 300 2.48 3.45 14.65
CA TRP A 300 2.54 3.90 13.26
C TRP A 300 1.62 5.09 13.01
N ALA A 301 1.81 5.74 11.87
CA ALA A 301 0.97 6.84 11.41
C ALA A 301 0.52 6.58 9.97
N SER A 302 -0.68 7.04 9.63
CA SER A 302 -1.23 7.02 8.27
C SER A 302 -1.92 8.36 8.00
N LEU A 303 -1.73 8.92 6.81
CA LEU A 303 -2.31 10.19 6.40
C LEU A 303 -3.69 9.96 5.76
N SER A 304 -4.65 10.84 6.04
CA SER A 304 -5.96 10.78 5.36
C SER A 304 -5.84 11.11 3.88
N PRO A 305 -6.74 10.62 3.00
CA PRO A 305 -6.63 10.87 1.56
C PRO A 305 -6.71 12.35 1.16
N ASP A 306 -7.37 13.19 1.97
CA ASP A 306 -7.43 14.64 1.81
C ASP A 306 -6.29 15.38 2.53
N GLY A 307 -5.40 14.64 3.21
CA GLY A 307 -4.25 15.14 3.94
C GLY A 307 -4.59 15.97 5.19
N SER A 308 -5.87 16.12 5.56
CA SER A 308 -6.28 16.98 6.67
C SER A 308 -6.12 16.34 8.04
N HIS A 309 -5.97 15.00 8.10
CA HIS A 309 -5.83 14.24 9.33
C HIS A 309 -4.68 13.23 9.27
N VAL A 310 -4.13 12.89 10.43
CA VAL A 310 -3.21 11.75 10.60
C VAL A 310 -3.74 10.81 11.68
N LEU A 311 -3.83 9.54 11.34
CA LEU A 311 -4.22 8.46 12.25
C LEU A 311 -2.96 7.83 12.82
N VAL A 312 -2.82 7.87 14.16
CA VAL A 312 -1.76 7.19 14.89
C VAL A 312 -2.31 5.92 15.53
N LEU A 313 -1.81 4.77 15.11
CA LEU A 313 -2.34 3.46 15.47
C LEU A 313 -1.22 2.51 15.95
N PRO A 314 -1.51 1.53 16.83
CA PRO A 314 -0.56 0.49 17.20
C PRO A 314 -0.08 -0.30 15.98
N TYR A 315 1.06 -0.97 16.12
CA TYR A 315 1.54 -1.93 15.13
C TYR A 315 0.48 -3.01 14.86
N MET A 316 0.15 -3.23 13.59
CA MET A 316 -0.88 -4.18 13.19
C MET A 316 -0.26 -5.57 13.06
N LEU A 317 -0.57 -6.45 14.02
CA LEU A 317 -0.21 -7.85 13.91
C LEU A 317 -1.17 -8.56 12.96
N VAL A 318 -0.60 -9.21 11.97
CA VAL A 318 -1.29 -10.01 10.97
C VAL A 318 -1.04 -11.49 11.29
N ASP A 319 -2.10 -12.30 11.28
CA ASP A 319 -1.97 -13.77 11.45
C ASP A 319 -1.63 -14.48 10.13
N ASP A 320 -1.52 -15.82 10.19
CA ASP A 320 -1.17 -16.65 9.04
C ASP A 320 -2.21 -16.59 7.91
N ASP A 321 -3.45 -16.17 8.20
CA ASP A 321 -4.55 -16.00 7.24
C ASP A 321 -4.64 -14.56 6.72
N GLY A 322 -3.66 -13.70 7.05
CA GLY A 322 -3.64 -12.31 6.64
C GLY A 322 -4.56 -11.40 7.46
N GLN A 323 -5.19 -11.89 8.52
CA GLN A 323 -6.13 -11.11 9.33
C GLN A 323 -5.41 -10.21 10.33
N ILE A 324 -5.79 -8.93 10.32
CA ILE A 324 -5.37 -7.99 11.35
C ILE A 324 -6.18 -8.25 12.61
N GLY A 325 -5.47 -8.50 13.72
CA GLY A 325 -6.08 -8.73 15.03
C GLY A 325 -6.69 -7.48 15.66
N ARG A 326 -7.14 -7.63 16.91
CA ARG A 326 -7.69 -6.53 17.71
C ARG A 326 -6.63 -5.44 17.95
N LEU A 327 -7.02 -4.18 17.79
CA LEU A 327 -6.25 -3.00 18.19
C LEU A 327 -6.89 -2.34 19.41
N ASP A 328 -6.07 -1.89 20.37
CA ASP A 328 -6.53 -1.30 21.64
C ASP A 328 -7.09 0.12 21.51
N GLY A 329 -7.10 0.69 20.30
CA GLY A 329 -7.52 2.05 20.01
C GLY A 329 -6.52 2.74 19.09
N ALA A 330 -6.86 3.94 18.64
CA ALA A 330 -5.98 4.81 17.87
C ALA A 330 -6.17 6.28 18.30
N VAL A 331 -5.39 7.19 17.74
CA VAL A 331 -5.53 8.63 17.96
C VAL A 331 -5.57 9.32 16.61
N LEU A 332 -6.63 10.08 16.36
CA LEU A 332 -6.79 10.89 15.16
C LEU A 332 -6.36 12.32 15.48
N TYR A 333 -5.46 12.89 14.68
CA TYR A 333 -5.01 14.28 14.80
C TYR A 333 -5.44 15.09 13.58
N SER A 334 -5.82 16.34 13.81
CA SER A 334 -5.89 17.38 12.78
C SER A 334 -4.48 17.82 12.39
N VAL A 335 -4.17 17.85 11.10
CA VAL A 335 -2.88 18.36 10.61
C VAL A 335 -2.76 19.86 10.83
N ASP A 336 -3.84 20.61 10.62
CA ASP A 336 -3.78 22.08 10.66
C ASP A 336 -3.78 22.65 12.08
N THR A 337 -4.46 21.99 13.02
CA THR A 337 -4.63 22.50 14.40
C THR A 337 -3.82 21.73 15.44
N GLY A 338 -3.43 20.49 15.14
CA GLY A 338 -2.85 19.57 16.12
C GLY A 338 -3.83 19.06 17.16
N GLU A 339 -5.12 19.42 17.10
CA GLU A 339 -6.17 18.84 17.94
C GLU A 339 -6.30 17.34 17.69
N SER A 340 -6.67 16.58 18.71
CA SER A 340 -6.78 15.13 18.61
C SER A 340 -7.96 14.55 19.36
N THR A 341 -8.39 13.37 18.92
CA THR A 341 -9.38 12.55 19.59
C THR A 341 -8.93 11.09 19.65
N GLU A 342 -9.26 10.42 20.75
CA GLU A 342 -9.04 8.98 20.89
C GLU A 342 -10.14 8.20 20.18
N LEU A 343 -9.74 7.18 19.43
CA LEU A 343 -10.65 6.27 18.74
C LEU A 343 -10.85 4.99 19.57
N PRO A 344 -12.07 4.45 19.62
CA PRO A 344 -12.38 3.22 20.35
C PRO A 344 -11.66 2.04 19.72
N ALA A 345 -11.28 1.04 20.52
CA ALA A 345 -10.64 -0.19 20.05
C ALA A 345 -11.30 -0.80 18.80
N SER A 346 -10.49 -1.17 17.80
CA SER A 346 -10.95 -1.90 16.63
C SER A 346 -10.89 -3.41 16.92
N PRO A 347 -12.01 -4.14 16.89
CA PRO A 347 -12.04 -5.55 17.25
C PRO A 347 -11.41 -6.47 16.20
N VAL A 348 -11.47 -6.11 14.91
CA VAL A 348 -10.86 -6.86 13.80
C VAL A 348 -10.56 -5.93 12.62
N GLY A 349 -9.56 -6.26 11.80
CA GLY A 349 -9.29 -5.54 10.55
C GLY A 349 -8.60 -4.18 10.70
N GLY A 350 -8.47 -3.66 11.93
CA GLY A 350 -7.80 -2.39 12.19
C GLY A 350 -8.66 -1.19 11.84
N TYR A 351 -8.03 -0.14 11.29
CA TYR A 351 -8.71 1.06 10.81
C TYR A 351 -8.35 1.31 9.36
N GLY A 352 -9.33 1.74 8.58
CA GLY A 352 -9.16 2.25 7.23
C GLY A 352 -9.58 3.70 7.14
N TRP A 353 -9.29 4.33 5.99
CA TRP A 353 -9.84 5.64 5.66
C TRP A 353 -11.07 5.48 4.79
N THR A 354 -11.93 6.48 4.78
CA THR A 354 -12.93 6.70 3.73
C THR A 354 -12.36 7.66 2.67
N PRO A 355 -12.97 7.74 1.47
CA PRO A 355 -12.57 8.74 0.47
C PRO A 355 -12.63 10.19 0.97
N ASP A 356 -13.55 10.51 1.90
CA ASP A 356 -13.74 11.85 2.46
C ASP A 356 -12.84 12.18 3.67
N GLY A 357 -11.97 11.25 4.09
CA GLY A 357 -11.02 11.48 5.19
C GLY A 357 -11.54 11.11 6.58
N SER A 358 -12.71 10.48 6.71
CA SER A 358 -13.14 9.83 7.94
C SER A 358 -12.39 8.51 8.18
N VAL A 359 -12.33 8.07 9.44
CA VAL A 359 -11.75 6.77 9.81
C VAL A 359 -12.87 5.75 9.95
N ILE A 360 -12.68 4.53 9.42
CA ILE A 360 -13.61 3.42 9.59
C ILE A 360 -12.96 2.22 10.26
N SER A 361 -13.76 1.47 11.00
CA SER A 361 -13.46 0.13 11.48
C SER A 361 -14.70 -0.75 11.36
N VAL A 362 -14.51 -2.04 11.11
CA VAL A 362 -15.61 -2.99 10.91
C VAL A 362 -15.47 -4.14 11.89
N ASP A 363 -16.60 -4.61 12.40
CA ASP A 363 -16.68 -5.83 13.21
C ASP A 363 -17.75 -6.80 12.68
N ASP A 364 -18.06 -7.84 13.45
CA ASP A 364 -19.03 -8.88 13.09
C ASP A 364 -20.43 -8.36 12.73
N ALA A 365 -20.83 -7.22 13.30
CA ALA A 365 -22.20 -6.72 13.28
C ALA A 365 -22.30 -5.25 12.87
N ASP A 366 -21.23 -4.48 13.01
CA ASP A 366 -21.28 -3.03 12.94
C ASP A 366 -20.11 -2.45 12.12
N LEU A 367 -20.39 -1.36 11.42
CA LEU A 367 -19.41 -0.42 10.88
C LEU A 367 -19.37 0.80 11.79
N THR A 368 -18.18 1.12 12.30
CA THR A 368 -17.94 2.33 13.08
C THR A 368 -17.17 3.32 12.23
N GLN A 369 -17.71 4.52 12.09
CA GLN A 369 -17.08 5.66 11.44
C GLN A 369 -16.74 6.72 12.49
N CYS A 370 -15.53 7.27 12.42
CA CYS A 370 -15.01 8.24 13.36
C CYS A 370 -14.40 9.45 12.64
N ASP A 371 -14.57 10.61 13.24
CA ASP A 371 -13.91 11.87 12.91
C ASP A 371 -13.44 12.58 14.20
N LEU A 372 -13.01 13.85 14.09
CA LEU A 372 -12.61 14.64 15.25
C LEU A 372 -13.77 15.00 16.21
N ALA A 373 -15.02 14.94 15.75
CA ALA A 373 -16.20 15.24 16.56
C ALA A 373 -16.71 14.02 17.34
N GLY A 374 -16.41 12.80 16.88
CA GLY A 374 -16.69 11.56 17.58
C GLY A 374 -16.83 10.36 16.66
N CYS A 375 -17.47 9.31 17.15
CA CYS A 375 -17.75 8.10 16.37
C CYS A 375 -19.25 7.83 16.30
N SER A 376 -19.70 7.32 15.16
CA SER A 376 -21.02 6.75 14.95
C SER A 376 -20.91 5.31 14.49
N THR A 377 -21.90 4.51 14.86
CA THR A 377 -21.93 3.08 14.54
C THR A 377 -23.24 2.76 13.83
N VAL A 378 -23.15 2.01 12.74
CA VAL A 378 -24.29 1.52 11.96
C VAL A 378 -24.20 0.01 11.81
N PRO A 379 -25.32 -0.71 11.89
CA PRO A 379 -25.32 -2.15 11.70
C PRO A 379 -25.01 -2.50 10.24
N ILE A 380 -24.24 -3.56 10.03
CA ILE A 380 -23.98 -4.14 8.70
C ILE A 380 -24.74 -5.46 8.52
N ALA A 381 -24.69 -6.02 7.31
CA ALA A 381 -25.33 -7.29 7.02
C ALA A 381 -24.87 -8.38 8.00
N PRO A 382 -25.78 -9.14 8.64
CA PRO A 382 -25.40 -10.16 9.61
C PRO A 382 -24.40 -11.18 9.06
N GLY A 383 -23.24 -11.27 9.69
CA GLY A 383 -22.19 -12.21 9.29
C GLY A 383 -21.35 -11.77 8.09
N ALA A 384 -21.50 -10.53 7.60
CA ALA A 384 -20.64 -10.00 6.55
C ALA A 384 -19.17 -10.14 6.92
N ALA A 385 -18.74 -9.63 8.08
CA ALA A 385 -17.34 -9.75 8.53
C ALA A 385 -16.92 -11.18 8.96
N ARG A 386 -17.87 -12.11 9.14
CA ARG A 386 -17.57 -13.53 9.41
C ARG A 386 -17.28 -14.34 8.14
N ALA A 387 -17.47 -13.73 6.97
CA ALA A 387 -17.30 -14.41 5.69
C ALA A 387 -15.82 -14.70 5.33
N GLY A 388 -14.87 -14.16 6.08
CA GLY A 388 -13.44 -14.40 5.90
C GLY A 388 -12.58 -13.26 6.44
N THR A 389 -11.37 -13.14 5.92
CA THR A 389 -10.44 -12.06 6.28
C THR A 389 -11.05 -10.70 5.92
N VAL A 390 -11.03 -9.77 6.87
CA VAL A 390 -11.51 -8.39 6.69
C VAL A 390 -10.38 -7.50 6.16
N ARG A 391 -10.65 -6.77 5.07
CA ARG A 391 -9.77 -5.72 4.53
C ARG A 391 -10.54 -4.40 4.48
N LEU A 392 -9.94 -3.32 4.95
CA LEU A 392 -10.54 -1.98 4.89
C LEU A 392 -9.92 -1.19 3.74
N GLY A 393 -10.72 -0.34 3.09
CA GLY A 393 -10.24 0.62 2.11
C GLY A 393 -9.35 1.69 2.73
N GLY A 394 -8.45 2.24 1.92
CA GLY A 394 -7.56 3.31 2.35
C GLY A 394 -6.51 2.89 3.38
N MET A 395 -6.30 1.58 3.59
CA MET A 395 -5.16 1.10 4.38
C MET A 395 -3.89 1.07 3.53
N VAL A 396 -2.80 1.61 4.06
CA VAL A 396 -1.47 1.41 3.48
C VAL A 396 -1.02 -0.01 3.84
N ASN A 397 -1.29 -0.97 2.94
CA ASN A 397 -0.95 -2.39 3.12
C ASN A 397 0.39 -2.78 2.46
N GLU A 398 1.14 -1.80 1.95
CA GLU A 398 2.39 -2.01 1.24
C GLU A 398 3.58 -1.74 2.19
N SER A 399 3.89 -2.71 3.05
CA SER A 399 5.03 -2.65 3.98
C SER A 399 5.79 -3.95 4.07
#